data_AF-A0A6A1UFM3-F1
#
_entry.id   AF-A0A6A1UFM3-F1
#
_cell.length_a   1.000
_cell.length_b   1.000
_cell.length_c   1.000
_cell.angle_alpha   90.00
_cell.angle_beta   90.00
_cell.angle_gamma   90.00
#
_symmetry.space_group_name_H-M   'P 1'
#
loop_
_entity.id
_entity.type
_entity.pdbx_description
1 polymer ?
#
loop_
_entity_poly.entity_id
_entity_poly.type
_entity_poly.pdbx_seq_one_letter_code
_entity_poly.pdbx_strand_id
1 'polypeptide(L)'
;MILVKRPPCRYFTGYTKNPDGKSQFIRGKTSISDAVDGAIKIFTIAVTIVVVAVPEGLPLAVTLTLAYSMRKMMADKALATEDVQVRRLSACETMGSATTICSDKTGTLTLNQMTVVEAYVGRKKINPPDDSSQLAPGVCSLLLEGIAHNTTGNVFVPKDGGGIEVSGSPTEKAILHWAVKLGLNFDQVRSESAVLHVFPFNSEKKRGGVAVKVFKALGVSDNATKYQGM
;
A
#
# COMPACT_ATOMS: atom_id res chain seq x y z
N MET A 1 -26.89 18.57 30.80
CA MET A 1 -27.38 19.31 32.00
C MET A 1 -28.90 19.20 32.05
N ILE A 2 -29.42 18.01 32.33
CA ILE A 2 -30.87 17.79 32.41
C ILE A 2 -31.25 17.75 33.90
N LEU A 3 -32.34 18.43 34.22
CA LEU A 3 -32.84 18.79 35.55
C LEU A 3 -33.10 17.57 36.47
N VAL A 4 -32.06 16.92 36.99
CA VAL A 4 -32.17 15.97 38.11
C VAL A 4 -32.07 16.72 39.45
N LYS A 5 -32.77 17.86 39.59
CA LYS A 5 -32.67 18.64 40.83
C LYS A 5 -33.61 18.17 41.95
N ARG A 6 -34.61 17.31 41.68
CA ARG A 6 -35.59 16.90 42.69
C ARG A 6 -36.06 15.44 42.53
N PRO A 7 -35.75 14.55 43.49
CA PRO A 7 -36.21 13.16 43.44
C PRO A 7 -37.73 13.06 43.65
N PRO A 8 -38.43 12.15 42.94
CA PRO A 8 -39.89 11.99 42.98
C PRO A 8 -40.41 11.60 44.37
N CYS A 9 -39.57 11.00 45.22
CA CYS A 9 -39.90 10.63 46.60
C CYS A 9 -40.37 11.83 47.45
N ARG A 10 -39.95 13.05 47.10
CA ARG A 10 -40.35 14.27 47.83
C ARG A 10 -41.84 14.62 47.72
N TYR A 11 -42.52 14.14 46.67
CA TYR A 11 -43.94 14.40 46.44
C TYR A 11 -44.82 13.72 47.49
N PHE A 12 -44.59 12.43 47.75
CA PHE A 12 -45.35 11.66 48.74
C PHE A 12 -45.05 12.05 50.20
N THR A 13 -43.91 12.69 50.45
CA THR A 13 -43.54 13.22 51.77
C THR A 13 -44.10 14.62 52.07
N GLY A 14 -44.83 15.25 51.14
CA GLY A 14 -45.44 16.58 51.34
C GLY A 14 -44.48 17.78 51.23
N TYR A 15 -43.23 17.54 50.83
CA TYR A 15 -42.19 18.58 50.69
C TYR A 15 -42.11 19.19 49.28
N THR A 16 -42.98 18.80 48.35
CA THR A 16 -43.09 19.45 47.04
C THR A 16 -44.04 20.64 47.10
N LYS A 17 -43.56 21.81 46.64
CA LYS A 17 -44.34 23.05 46.56
C LYS A 17 -44.62 23.41 45.11
N ASN A 18 -45.83 23.88 44.83
CA ASN A 18 -46.21 24.54 43.58
C ASN A 18 -45.39 25.84 43.38
N PRO A 19 -45.36 26.41 42.17
CA PRO A 19 -44.80 27.74 41.91
C PRO A 19 -45.36 28.81 42.86
N ASP A 20 -46.60 28.63 43.30
CA ASP A 20 -47.31 29.49 44.25
C ASP A 20 -46.98 29.21 45.73
N GLY A 21 -45.97 28.40 46.03
CA GLY A 21 -45.48 28.13 47.39
C GLY A 21 -46.33 27.15 48.23
N LYS A 22 -47.50 26.73 47.74
CA LYS A 22 -48.39 25.75 48.41
C LYS A 22 -47.89 24.31 48.23
N SER A 23 -47.97 23.49 49.28
CA SER A 23 -47.61 22.06 49.25
C SER A 23 -48.58 21.28 48.35
N GLN A 24 -48.04 20.50 47.41
CA GLN A 24 -48.82 19.74 46.41
C GLN A 24 -49.60 18.57 47.01
N PHE A 25 -49.14 18.00 48.12
CA PHE A 25 -49.77 16.85 48.77
C PHE A 25 -49.94 17.12 50.27
N ILE A 26 -51.19 17.06 50.76
CA ILE A 26 -51.56 17.23 52.17
C ILE A 26 -52.42 16.04 52.59
N ARG A 27 -51.89 15.22 53.51
CA ARG A 27 -52.53 13.99 54.00
C ARG A 27 -53.95 14.29 54.52
N GLY A 28 -54.97 13.68 53.91
CA GLY A 28 -56.37 13.77 54.34
C GLY A 28 -57.19 14.95 53.79
N LYS A 29 -56.62 15.84 52.97
CA LYS A 29 -57.34 16.98 52.34
C LYS A 29 -57.29 17.01 50.81
N THR A 30 -56.42 16.22 50.20
CA THR A 30 -56.30 16.12 48.73
C THR A 30 -57.39 15.23 48.15
N SER A 31 -58.04 15.70 47.07
CA SER A 31 -59.02 14.91 46.34
C SER A 31 -58.35 13.70 45.66
N ILE A 32 -59.11 12.62 45.46
CA ILE A 32 -58.62 11.41 44.77
C ILE A 32 -58.13 11.76 43.36
N SER A 33 -58.78 12.73 42.70
CA SER A 33 -58.37 13.23 41.37
C SER A 33 -56.97 13.86 41.40
N ASP A 34 -56.67 14.67 42.42
CA ASP A 34 -55.37 15.35 42.56
C ASP A 34 -54.23 14.35 42.84
N ALA A 35 -54.53 13.29 43.58
CA ALA A 35 -53.58 12.22 43.87
C ALA A 35 -53.23 11.39 42.62
N VAL A 36 -54.24 11.11 41.77
CA VAL A 36 -54.04 10.42 40.48
C VAL A 36 -53.22 11.29 39.52
N ASP A 37 -53.53 12.58 39.41
CA ASP A 37 -52.75 13.51 38.58
C ASP A 37 -51.28 13.65 39.06
N GLY A 38 -51.06 13.61 40.37
CA GLY A 38 -49.74 13.55 40.97
C GLY A 38 -48.94 12.31 40.60
N ALA A 39 -49.58 11.15 40.68
CA ALA A 39 -48.98 9.87 40.31
C ALA A 39 -48.62 9.82 38.81
N ILE A 40 -49.53 10.31 37.94
CA ILE A 40 -49.27 10.42 36.50
C ILE A 40 -48.09 11.35 36.23
N LYS A 41 -48.01 12.51 36.90
CA LYS A 41 -46.88 13.43 36.75
C LYS A 41 -45.56 12.79 37.15
N ILE A 42 -45.51 12.05 38.26
CA ILE A 42 -44.30 11.34 38.69
C ILE A 42 -43.91 10.26 37.69
N PHE A 43 -44.89 9.50 37.19
CA PHE A 43 -44.67 8.46 36.19
C PHE A 43 -44.13 9.04 34.88
N THR A 44 -44.75 10.12 34.37
CA THR A 44 -44.27 10.82 33.17
C THR A 44 -42.85 11.36 33.36
N ILE A 45 -42.54 11.93 34.53
CA ILE A 45 -41.17 12.39 34.84
C ILE A 45 -40.19 11.21 34.83
N ALA A 46 -40.54 10.07 35.44
CA ALA A 46 -39.70 8.89 35.44
C ALA A 46 -39.42 8.36 34.02
N VAL A 47 -40.44 8.28 33.17
CA VAL A 47 -40.29 7.89 31.76
C VAL A 47 -39.40 8.88 31.00
N THR A 48 -39.59 10.19 31.20
CA THR A 48 -38.74 11.21 30.54
C THR A 48 -37.28 11.13 30.94
N ILE A 49 -36.96 10.76 32.19
CA ILE A 49 -35.58 10.57 32.64
C ILE A 49 -34.94 9.37 31.94
N VAL A 50 -35.68 8.26 31.79
CA VAL A 50 -35.17 7.05 31.12
C VAL A 50 -34.88 7.31 29.64
N VAL A 51 -35.80 7.96 28.92
CA VAL A 51 -35.63 8.31 27.49
C VAL A 51 -34.44 9.24 27.30
N VAL A 52 -34.25 10.23 28.18
CA VAL A 52 -33.09 11.13 28.14
C VAL A 52 -31.78 10.41 28.45
N ALA A 53 -31.80 9.44 29.35
CA ALA A 53 -30.61 8.70 29.77
C ALA A 53 -30.10 7.74 28.70
N VAL A 54 -30.94 7.32 27.76
CA VAL A 54 -30.56 6.50 26.61
C VAL A 54 -30.31 7.43 25.41
N PRO A 55 -29.05 7.71 25.05
CA PRO A 55 -28.75 8.58 23.93
C PRO A 55 -28.98 7.82 22.60
N GLU A 56 -30.22 7.78 22.14
CA GLU A 56 -30.60 7.14 20.86
C GLU A 56 -29.88 7.77 19.65
N GLY A 57 -29.40 9.02 19.78
CA GLY A 57 -28.65 9.74 18.74
C GLY A 57 -27.15 9.43 18.70
N LEU A 58 -26.57 8.79 19.72
CA LEU A 58 -25.13 8.50 19.77
C LEU A 58 -24.67 7.52 18.66
N PRO A 59 -25.33 6.36 18.44
CA PRO A 59 -24.93 5.46 17.36
C PRO A 59 -25.11 6.08 15.96
N LEU A 60 -26.09 6.97 15.79
CA LEU A 60 -26.30 7.73 14.56
C LEU A 60 -25.16 8.73 14.29
N ALA A 61 -24.72 9.46 15.32
CA ALA A 61 -23.60 10.38 15.19
C ALA A 61 -22.29 9.65 14.80
N VAL A 62 -21.99 8.52 15.46
CA VAL A 62 -20.77 7.74 15.20
C VAL A 62 -20.75 7.19 13.77
N THR A 63 -21.86 6.63 13.30
CA THR A 63 -21.97 6.09 11.93
C THR A 63 -21.84 7.19 10.86
N LEU A 64 -22.43 8.37 11.09
CA LEU A 64 -22.30 9.51 10.17
C LEU A 64 -20.86 10.02 10.10
N THR A 65 -20.21 10.20 11.26
CA THR A 65 -18.80 10.63 11.32
C THR A 65 -17.88 9.62 10.64
N LEU A 66 -18.11 8.33 10.86
CA LEU A 66 -17.32 7.26 10.25
C LEU A 66 -17.52 7.17 8.72
N ALA A 67 -18.76 7.30 8.25
CA ALA A 67 -19.08 7.35 6.82
C ALA A 67 -18.46 8.58 6.14
N TYR A 68 -18.47 9.73 6.81
CA TYR A 68 -17.82 10.94 6.33
C TYR A 68 -16.30 10.76 6.22
N SER A 69 -15.65 10.22 7.26
CA SER A 69 -14.22 9.93 7.25
C SER A 69 -13.82 9.02 6.11
N MET A 70 -14.64 8.01 5.78
CA MET A 70 -14.34 7.10 4.67
C MET A 70 -14.46 7.75 3.31
N ARG A 71 -15.50 8.55 3.09
CA ARG A 71 -15.62 9.32 1.85
C ARG A 71 -14.43 10.26 1.66
N LYS A 72 -13.99 10.90 2.74
CA LYS A 72 -12.79 11.75 2.71
C LYS A 72 -11.52 10.95 2.42
N MET A 73 -11.30 9.81 3.08
CA MET A 73 -10.14 8.95 2.84
C MET A 73 -10.08 8.41 1.40
N MET A 74 -11.24 8.11 0.80
CA MET A 74 -11.31 7.73 -0.61
C MET A 74 -11.03 8.91 -1.54
N ALA A 75 -11.60 10.10 -1.25
CA ALA A 75 -11.41 11.29 -2.08
C ALA A 75 -9.98 11.85 -2.04
N ASP A 76 -9.33 11.83 -0.87
CA ASP A 76 -8.00 12.43 -0.67
C ASP A 76 -6.87 11.62 -1.36
N LYS A 77 -7.07 10.33 -1.65
CA LYS A 77 -6.06 9.47 -2.31
C LYS A 77 -6.45 8.93 -3.68
N ALA A 78 -7.71 9.01 -4.09
CA ALA A 78 -8.14 8.67 -5.46
C ALA A 78 -7.48 9.55 -6.55
N LEU A 79 -6.85 10.68 -6.18
CA LEU A 79 -6.11 11.54 -7.11
C LEU A 79 -4.65 11.11 -7.32
N ALA A 80 -4.12 10.13 -6.57
CA ALA A 80 -2.74 9.67 -6.69
C ALA A 80 -2.68 8.13 -6.73
N THR A 81 -3.08 7.54 -7.85
CA THR A 81 -2.72 6.20 -8.40
C THR A 81 -2.64 4.97 -7.46
N GLU A 82 -3.15 5.06 -6.24
CA GLU A 82 -3.13 4.04 -5.19
C GLU A 82 -4.50 4.06 -4.48
N ASP A 83 -5.42 3.21 -4.94
CA ASP A 83 -6.79 3.16 -4.44
C ASP A 83 -6.85 2.62 -2.99
N VAL A 84 -7.02 3.51 -2.00
CA VAL A 84 -7.32 3.11 -0.62
C VAL A 84 -8.78 2.67 -0.52
N GLN A 85 -9.03 1.38 -0.70
CA GLN A 85 -10.37 0.80 -0.59
C GLN A 85 -10.67 0.37 0.86
N VAL A 86 -11.49 1.15 1.56
CA VAL A 86 -12.00 0.78 2.89
C VAL A 86 -13.20 -0.17 2.74
N ARG A 87 -12.98 -1.48 2.96
CA ARG A 87 -14.03 -2.51 2.85
C ARG A 87 -14.90 -2.67 4.10
N ARG A 88 -14.42 -2.23 5.26
CA ARG A 88 -15.10 -2.38 6.55
C ARG A 88 -15.05 -1.11 7.36
N LEU A 89 -16.18 -0.76 7.96
CA LEU A 89 -16.30 0.47 8.72
C LEU A 89 -15.33 0.50 9.92
N SER A 90 -15.19 -0.63 10.61
CA SER A 90 -14.31 -0.79 11.78
C SER A 90 -12.81 -0.72 11.48
N ALA A 91 -12.41 -0.82 10.21
CA ALA A 91 -11.00 -0.77 9.83
C ALA A 91 -10.40 0.63 10.07
N CYS A 92 -11.19 1.69 9.85
CA CYS A 92 -10.76 3.07 10.09
C CYS A 92 -10.52 3.33 11.59
N GLU A 93 -11.37 2.78 12.46
CA GLU A 93 -11.20 2.88 13.92
C GLU A 93 -9.94 2.12 14.38
N THR A 94 -9.76 0.90 13.87
CA THR A 94 -8.61 0.04 14.21
C THR A 94 -7.30 0.69 13.77
N MET A 95 -7.25 1.27 12.56
CA MET A 95 -6.09 1.96 12.04
C MET A 95 -5.76 3.23 12.83
N GLY A 96 -6.77 3.96 13.31
CA GLY A 96 -6.57 5.13 14.19
C GLY A 96 -5.97 4.79 15.55
N SER A 97 -6.11 3.53 16.00
CA SER A 97 -5.57 3.04 17.27
C SER A 97 -4.33 2.15 17.10
N ALA A 98 -3.81 2.01 15.88
CA ALA A 98 -2.68 1.14 15.60
C ALA A 98 -1.37 1.74 16.15
N THR A 99 -0.64 0.97 16.97
CA THR A 99 0.66 1.36 17.52
C THR A 99 1.83 0.66 16.83
N THR A 100 1.57 -0.36 16.01
CA THR A 100 2.59 -1.15 15.30
C THR A 100 2.09 -1.49 13.90
N ILE A 101 2.96 -1.30 12.90
CA ILE A 101 2.69 -1.63 11.50
C ILE A 101 3.67 -2.74 11.10
N CYS A 102 3.13 -3.92 10.82
CA CYS A 102 3.89 -5.02 10.24
C CYS A 102 3.76 -4.96 8.72
N SER A 103 4.74 -4.34 8.06
CA SER A 103 4.78 -4.26 6.58
C SER A 103 5.61 -5.39 6.00
N ASP A 104 5.18 -5.93 4.86
CA ASP A 104 6.01 -6.80 4.04
C ASP A 104 7.05 -5.96 3.27
N LYS A 105 8.19 -6.55 2.94
CA LYS A 105 9.25 -5.89 2.19
C LYS A 105 8.93 -5.87 0.69
N THR A 106 8.64 -7.03 0.12
CA THR A 106 8.55 -7.21 -1.32
C THR A 106 7.21 -6.72 -1.83
N GLY A 107 7.20 -5.72 -2.72
CA GLY A 107 5.97 -5.17 -3.29
C GLY A 107 5.16 -4.26 -2.37
N THR A 108 5.67 -3.94 -1.16
CA THR A 108 5.10 -2.89 -0.28
C THR A 108 6.15 -1.82 0.02
N LEU A 109 7.30 -2.19 0.59
CA LEU A 109 8.41 -1.25 0.80
C LEU A 109 9.26 -1.06 -0.47
N THR A 110 9.27 -2.06 -1.34
CA THR A 110 10.00 -2.02 -2.61
C THR A 110 9.02 -1.98 -3.77
N LEU A 111 9.41 -1.31 -4.85
CA LEU A 111 8.64 -1.25 -6.10
C LEU A 111 8.61 -2.59 -6.86
N ASN A 112 9.09 -3.69 -6.27
CA ASN A 112 9.31 -4.99 -6.90
C ASN A 112 10.04 -4.90 -8.26
N GLN A 113 10.83 -3.83 -8.43
CA GLN A 113 11.65 -3.55 -9.60
C GLN A 113 13.10 -3.56 -9.15
N MET A 114 13.87 -4.52 -9.66
CA MET A 114 15.31 -4.57 -9.42
C MET A 114 16.01 -3.70 -10.45
N THR A 115 17.01 -2.95 -10.01
CA THR A 115 17.82 -2.05 -10.84
C THR A 115 19.29 -2.25 -10.53
N VAL A 116 20.14 -2.05 -11.53
CA VAL A 116 21.60 -2.06 -11.33
C VAL A 116 21.99 -0.71 -10.72
N VAL A 117 22.45 -0.72 -9.48
CA VAL A 117 22.86 0.49 -8.75
C VAL A 117 24.35 0.77 -8.95
N GLU A 118 25.18 -0.27 -9.00
CA GLU A 118 26.63 -0.16 -9.14
C GLU A 118 27.17 -1.27 -10.04
N ALA A 119 28.17 -0.94 -10.85
CA ALA A 119 28.88 -1.89 -11.71
C ALA A 119 30.39 -1.79 -11.48
N TYR A 120 31.06 -2.94 -11.36
CA TYR A 120 32.50 -3.04 -11.20
C TYR A 120 33.10 -3.77 -12.39
N VAL A 121 33.98 -3.10 -13.13
CA VAL A 121 34.65 -3.66 -14.31
C VAL A 121 36.14 -3.37 -14.22
N GLY A 122 36.98 -4.40 -14.35
CA GLY A 122 38.44 -4.23 -14.29
C GLY A 122 38.94 -3.61 -12.99
N ARG A 123 38.34 -3.97 -11.85
CA ARG A 123 38.61 -3.39 -10.50
C ARG A 123 38.26 -1.91 -10.34
N LYS A 124 37.63 -1.28 -11.34
CA LYS A 124 37.13 0.09 -11.27
C LYS A 124 35.61 0.08 -11.08
N LYS A 125 35.13 0.91 -10.16
CA LYS A 125 33.70 1.19 -10.01
C LYS A 125 33.27 2.18 -11.10
N ILE A 126 32.21 1.86 -11.81
CA ILE A 126 31.58 2.75 -12.79
C ILE A 126 30.54 3.59 -12.05
N ASN A 127 30.64 4.91 -12.13
CA ASN A 127 29.69 5.83 -11.51
C ASN A 127 29.53 7.10 -12.36
N PRO A 128 28.34 7.39 -12.91
CA PRO A 128 27.10 6.59 -12.84
C PRO A 128 27.22 5.28 -13.63
N PRO A 129 26.52 4.20 -13.23
CA PRO A 129 26.65 2.88 -13.86
C PRO A 129 26.25 2.87 -15.35
N ASP A 130 25.50 3.87 -15.79
CA ASP A 130 24.99 4.03 -17.15
C ASP A 130 26.03 4.68 -18.10
N ASP A 131 27.20 5.09 -17.60
CA ASP A 131 28.22 5.79 -18.39
C ASP A 131 29.17 4.81 -19.10
N SER A 132 28.89 4.55 -20.38
CA SER A 132 29.70 3.68 -21.23
C SER A 132 31.08 4.26 -21.56
N SER A 133 31.31 5.57 -21.36
CA SER A 133 32.60 6.22 -21.65
C SER A 133 33.71 5.82 -20.66
N GLN A 134 33.33 5.35 -19.47
CA GLN A 134 34.28 4.88 -18.45
C GLN A 134 34.81 3.47 -18.74
N LEU A 135 34.26 2.81 -19.75
CA LEU A 135 34.63 1.47 -20.20
C LEU A 135 35.45 1.53 -21.49
N ALA A 136 36.47 0.68 -21.57
CA ALA A 136 37.17 0.47 -22.84
C ALA A 136 36.18 -0.13 -23.86
N PRO A 137 36.17 0.33 -25.13
CA PRO A 137 35.19 -0.10 -26.13
C PRO A 137 35.09 -1.62 -26.31
N GLY A 138 36.23 -2.33 -26.30
CA GLY A 138 36.26 -3.78 -26.40
C GLY A 138 35.64 -4.49 -25.19
N VAL A 139 35.81 -3.93 -23.99
CA VAL A 139 35.21 -4.49 -22.76
C VAL A 139 33.71 -4.23 -22.73
N CYS A 140 33.29 -3.02 -23.13
CA CYS A 140 31.87 -2.69 -23.26
C CYS A 140 31.18 -3.63 -24.26
N SER A 141 31.78 -3.84 -25.43
CA SER A 141 31.24 -4.75 -26.44
C SER A 141 31.09 -6.19 -25.93
N LEU A 142 32.11 -6.74 -25.27
CA LEU A 142 32.06 -8.10 -24.71
C LEU A 142 31.03 -8.23 -23.58
N LEU A 143 30.87 -7.18 -22.77
CA LEU A 143 29.87 -7.13 -21.71
C LEU A 143 28.46 -7.14 -22.29
N LEU A 144 28.20 -6.31 -23.30
CA LEU A 144 26.91 -6.22 -23.98
C LEU A 144 26.57 -7.54 -24.69
N GLU A 145 27.53 -8.15 -25.38
CA GLU A 145 27.39 -9.48 -26.00
C GLU A 145 27.06 -10.55 -24.95
N GLY A 146 27.81 -10.59 -23.85
CA GLY A 146 27.59 -11.52 -22.75
C GLY A 146 26.19 -11.39 -22.14
N ILE A 147 25.71 -10.16 -21.94
CA ILE A 147 24.37 -9.91 -21.40
C ILE A 147 23.27 -10.37 -22.37
N ALA A 148 23.40 -10.06 -23.66
CA ALA A 148 22.39 -10.41 -24.67
C ALA A 148 22.22 -11.93 -24.87
N HIS A 149 23.30 -12.71 -24.68
CA HIS A 149 23.28 -14.16 -24.85
C HIS A 149 22.95 -14.93 -23.58
N ASN A 150 23.37 -14.46 -22.40
CA ASN A 150 23.13 -15.18 -21.14
C ASN A 150 21.75 -14.89 -20.51
N THR A 151 20.92 -14.09 -21.16
CA THR A 151 19.55 -13.81 -20.73
C THR A 151 18.54 -14.61 -21.55
N THR A 152 17.52 -15.14 -20.87
CA THR A 152 16.33 -15.71 -21.51
C THR A 152 15.29 -14.64 -21.85
N GLY A 153 15.44 -13.44 -21.27
CA GLY A 153 14.58 -12.30 -21.50
C GLY A 153 14.63 -11.75 -22.92
N ASN A 154 13.64 -10.92 -23.23
CA ASN A 154 13.57 -10.18 -24.50
C ASN A 154 13.34 -8.69 -24.22
N VAL A 155 13.92 -7.85 -25.06
CA VAL A 155 13.80 -6.39 -25.01
C VAL A 155 12.89 -5.95 -26.14
N PHE A 156 11.78 -5.31 -25.81
CA PHE A 156 10.89 -4.69 -26.78
C PHE A 156 11.01 -3.16 -26.66
N VAL A 157 11.43 -2.54 -27.76
CA VAL A 157 11.47 -1.07 -27.88
C VAL A 157 10.28 -0.65 -28.74
N PRO A 158 9.23 -0.06 -28.15
CA PRO A 158 8.06 0.38 -28.91
C PRO A 158 8.47 1.45 -29.93
N LYS A 159 7.98 1.34 -31.17
CA LYS A 159 8.24 2.34 -32.23
C LYS A 159 7.58 3.69 -31.97
N ASP A 160 6.57 3.73 -31.10
CA ASP A 160 5.76 4.91 -30.80
C ASP A 160 6.33 5.78 -29.66
N GLY A 161 7.60 5.60 -29.30
CA GLY A 161 8.25 6.38 -28.23
C GLY A 161 7.81 6.01 -26.81
N GLY A 162 7.19 4.84 -26.64
CA GLY A 162 6.88 4.27 -25.32
C GLY A 162 8.13 3.83 -24.55
N GLY A 163 7.99 3.65 -23.24
CA GLY A 163 9.06 3.12 -22.38
C GLY A 163 9.52 1.71 -22.82
N ILE A 164 10.79 1.40 -22.59
CA ILE A 164 11.38 0.11 -22.95
C ILE A 164 10.73 -0.99 -22.10
N GLU A 165 10.12 -1.98 -22.76
CA GLU A 165 9.54 -3.14 -22.07
C GLU A 165 10.51 -4.31 -22.10
N VAL A 166 10.86 -4.79 -20.91
CA VAL A 166 11.80 -5.91 -20.74
C VAL A 166 11.08 -7.08 -20.09
N SER A 167 11.19 -8.25 -20.73
CA SER A 167 10.69 -9.52 -20.21
C SER A 167 11.83 -10.35 -19.60
N GLY A 168 11.51 -11.26 -18.68
CA GLY A 168 12.48 -12.10 -17.95
C GLY A 168 12.27 -12.09 -16.44
N SER A 169 13.14 -12.78 -15.72
CA SER A 169 13.19 -12.71 -14.25
C SER A 169 13.52 -11.29 -13.77
N PRO A 170 13.17 -10.89 -12.53
CA PRO A 170 13.47 -9.55 -12.03
C PRO A 170 14.94 -9.14 -12.18
N THR A 171 15.88 -10.08 -12.04
CA THR A 171 17.33 -9.83 -12.21
C THR A 171 17.69 -9.63 -13.67
N GLU A 172 17.19 -10.49 -14.56
CA GLU A 172 17.41 -10.34 -16.00
C GLU A 172 16.86 -9.01 -16.51
N LYS A 173 15.67 -8.60 -16.05
CA LYS A 173 15.08 -7.29 -16.40
C LYS A 173 15.98 -6.14 -15.99
N ALA A 174 16.53 -6.17 -14.76
CA ALA A 174 17.43 -5.15 -14.26
C ALA A 174 18.68 -5.01 -15.14
N ILE A 175 19.31 -6.14 -15.46
CA ILE A 175 20.55 -6.19 -16.24
C ILE A 175 20.30 -5.79 -17.70
N LEU A 176 19.21 -6.27 -18.31
CA LEU A 176 18.82 -5.91 -19.67
C LEU A 176 18.50 -4.42 -19.78
N HIS A 177 17.74 -3.86 -18.84
CA HIS A 177 17.43 -2.44 -18.81
C HIS A 177 18.71 -1.59 -18.68
N TRP A 178 19.66 -2.03 -17.85
CA TRP A 178 20.97 -1.40 -17.74
C TRP A 178 21.79 -1.51 -19.04
N ALA A 179 21.80 -2.66 -19.69
CA ALA A 179 22.52 -2.85 -20.94
C ALA A 179 21.97 -1.99 -22.08
N VAL A 180 20.65 -1.81 -22.17
CA VAL A 180 20.03 -0.89 -23.13
C VAL A 180 20.49 0.55 -22.91
N LYS A 181 20.60 1.00 -21.66
CA LYS A 181 21.16 2.34 -21.35
C LYS A 181 22.62 2.49 -21.75
N LEU A 182 23.40 1.41 -21.71
CA LEU A 182 24.79 1.40 -22.19
C LEU A 182 24.91 1.41 -23.72
N GLY A 183 23.79 1.31 -24.46
CA GLY A 183 23.75 1.32 -25.93
C GLY A 183 23.58 -0.07 -26.56
N LEU A 184 23.04 -1.06 -25.83
CA LEU A 184 22.77 -2.39 -26.39
C LEU A 184 21.67 -2.34 -27.45
N ASN A 185 22.02 -2.74 -28.69
CA ASN A 185 21.05 -3.13 -29.71
C ASN A 185 20.80 -4.64 -29.61
N PHE A 186 19.77 -5.03 -28.84
CA PHE A 186 19.51 -6.44 -28.47
C PHE A 186 19.34 -7.37 -29.70
N ASP A 187 18.54 -6.95 -30.67
CA ASP A 187 18.27 -7.74 -31.89
C ASP A 187 19.52 -7.88 -32.76
N GLN A 188 20.33 -6.83 -32.85
CA GLN A 188 21.55 -6.83 -33.65
C GLN A 188 22.56 -7.84 -33.10
N VAL A 189 22.85 -7.77 -31.80
CA VAL A 189 23.83 -8.65 -31.14
C VAL A 189 23.41 -10.12 -31.26
N ARG A 190 22.12 -10.43 -31.11
CA ARG A 190 21.60 -11.78 -31.30
C ARG A 190 21.63 -12.26 -32.75
N SER A 191 21.56 -11.37 -33.73
CA SER A 191 21.66 -11.73 -35.16
C SER A 191 23.09 -12.02 -35.62
N GLU A 192 24.09 -11.49 -34.91
CA GLU A 192 25.51 -11.63 -35.25
C GLU A 192 26.14 -12.95 -34.76
N SER A 193 25.40 -13.76 -34.01
CA SER A 193 25.85 -15.06 -33.52
C SER A 193 24.74 -16.12 -33.52
N ALA A 194 25.14 -17.39 -33.57
CA ALA A 194 24.22 -18.52 -33.44
C ALA A 194 24.43 -19.24 -32.12
N VAL A 195 23.35 -19.45 -31.37
CA VAL A 195 23.38 -20.24 -30.14
C VAL A 195 23.58 -21.72 -30.49
N LEU A 196 24.67 -22.31 -30.02
CA LEU A 196 24.97 -23.73 -30.19
C LEU A 196 24.35 -24.56 -29.05
N HIS A 197 24.49 -24.09 -27.81
CA HIS A 197 24.01 -24.81 -26.63
C HIS A 197 23.73 -23.85 -25.48
N VAL A 198 22.65 -24.10 -24.73
CA VAL A 198 22.27 -23.32 -23.55
C VAL A 198 22.42 -24.21 -22.31
N PHE A 199 23.20 -23.74 -21.34
CA PHE A 199 23.30 -24.32 -20.01
C PHE A 199 22.42 -23.49 -19.07
N PRO A 200 21.21 -23.96 -18.72
CA PRO A 200 20.35 -23.25 -17.80
C PRO A 200 21.00 -23.16 -16.42
N PHE A 201 20.58 -22.17 -15.63
CA PHE A 201 21.06 -21.98 -14.27
C PHE A 201 20.84 -23.26 -13.44
N ASN A 202 21.93 -23.79 -12.89
CA ASN A 202 21.90 -24.92 -11.98
C ASN A 202 22.20 -24.44 -10.56
N SER A 203 21.30 -24.70 -9.61
CA SER A 203 21.41 -24.24 -8.22
C SER A 203 22.59 -24.82 -7.44
N GLU A 204 23.04 -26.03 -7.77
CA GLU A 204 24.22 -26.64 -7.13
C GLU A 204 25.51 -25.98 -7.61
N LYS A 205 25.60 -25.74 -8.93
CA LYS A 205 26.78 -25.11 -9.56
C LYS A 205 26.75 -23.58 -9.48
N LYS A 206 25.59 -23.01 -9.13
CA LYS A 206 25.29 -21.57 -9.06
C LYS A 206 25.70 -20.78 -10.30
N ARG A 207 25.61 -21.40 -11.47
CA ARG A 207 25.96 -20.80 -12.76
C ARG A 207 25.07 -21.32 -13.88
N GLY A 208 24.96 -20.51 -14.91
CA GLY A 208 24.40 -20.84 -16.21
C GLY A 208 25.29 -20.21 -17.29
N GLY A 209 25.10 -20.59 -18.54
CA GLY A 209 25.92 -20.04 -19.62
C GLY A 209 25.41 -20.46 -20.98
N VAL A 210 25.83 -19.75 -22.01
CA VAL A 210 25.45 -20.05 -23.39
C VAL A 210 26.70 -20.19 -24.25
N ALA A 211 26.76 -21.28 -25.01
CA ALA A 211 27.76 -21.47 -26.05
C ALA A 211 27.22 -20.88 -27.36
N VAL A 212 27.92 -19.87 -27.89
CA VAL A 212 27.56 -19.20 -29.14
C VAL A 212 28.67 -19.34 -30.18
N LYS A 213 28.27 -19.41 -31.45
CA LYS A 213 29.14 -19.29 -32.61
C LYS A 213 29.02 -17.87 -33.15
N VAL A 214 30.06 -17.08 -33.01
CA VAL A 214 30.10 -15.69 -33.49
C VAL A 214 30.47 -15.68 -34.98
N PHE A 215 29.69 -14.97 -35.81
CA PHE A 215 29.94 -14.90 -37.26
C PHE A 215 30.80 -13.71 -37.67
N LYS A 216 30.93 -12.70 -36.81
CA LYS A 216 31.73 -11.50 -37.04
C LYS A 216 32.67 -11.28 -35.85
N ALA A 217 33.95 -11.62 -36.01
CA ALA A 217 34.95 -11.34 -34.99
C ALA A 217 35.14 -9.81 -34.88
N LEU A 218 34.65 -9.21 -33.80
CA LEU A 218 35.02 -7.84 -33.44
C LEU A 218 36.49 -7.83 -33.00
N GLY A 219 37.39 -7.64 -33.97
CA GLY A 219 38.73 -7.07 -33.76
C GLY A 219 39.76 -7.87 -32.94
N VAL A 220 39.56 -9.17 -32.71
CA VAL A 220 40.61 -10.03 -32.13
C VAL A 220 40.97 -11.09 -33.16
N SER A 221 42.25 -11.10 -33.56
CA SER A 221 42.81 -12.00 -34.57
C SER A 221 42.48 -13.46 -34.27
N ASP A 222 42.29 -14.20 -35.36
CA ASP A 222 41.93 -15.60 -35.46
C ASP A 222 42.52 -16.55 -34.39
N ASN A 223 41.73 -17.58 -34.10
CA ASN A 223 42.03 -18.79 -33.33
C ASN A 223 42.03 -18.67 -31.80
N ALA A 224 40.82 -18.57 -31.23
CA ALA A 224 40.53 -19.28 -30.00
C ALA A 224 39.03 -19.59 -29.92
N THR A 225 38.70 -20.88 -29.86
CA THR A 225 37.42 -21.40 -29.38
C THR A 225 37.18 -20.80 -27.99
N LYS A 226 36.50 -19.66 -27.91
CA LYS A 226 36.19 -18.99 -26.64
C LYS A 226 35.11 -19.78 -25.91
N TYR A 227 35.55 -20.70 -25.04
CA TYR A 227 34.74 -21.18 -23.93
C TYR A 227 34.56 -20.04 -22.94
N GLN A 228 33.47 -19.28 -23.10
CA GLN A 228 33.11 -18.23 -22.15
C GLN A 228 32.23 -18.85 -21.05
N GLY A 229 32.89 -19.52 -20.11
CA GLY A 229 32.29 -19.99 -18.87
C GLY A 229 32.67 -19.08 -17.72
N MET A 230 31.68 -18.41 -17.14
CA MET A 230 31.69 -17.97 -15.73
C MET A 230 30.54 -18.68 -15.04
#